data_AF-A0A8C7YGW5-F1
#
_entry.id   AF-A0A8C7YGW5-F1
#
_cell.length_a   1.000
_cell.length_b   1.000
_cell.length_c   1.000
_cell.angle_alpha   90.00
_cell.angle_beta   90.00
_cell.angle_gamma   90.00
#
_symmetry.space_group_name_H-M   'P 1'
#
loop_
_entity.id
_entity.type
_entity.pdbx_description
1 polymer ?
#
loop_
_entity_poly.entity_id
_entity_poly.type
_entity_poly.pdbx_seq_one_letter_code
_entity_poly.pdbx_strand_id
1 'polypeptide(L)'
;LLKSGDGIVCMDDVYGGTNRYFRRIAAGLGVDVSFADCTKPELLKAALKPNTKLVWIETPTNPTMKVVDIKACSDLVHEHNKDIVVVVDNTFMSAYFQRPLALGADICMYSATKYMNGHSDVVMGMLSLNNEGLCERLRFLQNALGGVPSPFDCFLCNRGLKTLHLRMEQHFKNGMAAAKFLEADPRVERVIFPGNGIGHLLQPPNCKMNFFVAHFYYIYDLTEYF
;
A
#
# COMPACT_ATOMS: atom_id res chain seq x y z
N LEU A 1 -8.35 -11.14 13.05
CA LEU A 1 -7.16 -10.73 13.84
C LEU A 1 -7.55 -9.90 15.04
N LEU A 2 -8.46 -8.95 14.86
CA LEU A 2 -8.98 -8.08 15.91
C LEU A 2 -10.28 -8.63 16.51
N LYS A 3 -10.67 -8.10 17.66
CA LYS A 3 -11.97 -8.32 18.33
C LYS A 3 -12.67 -6.99 18.61
N SER A 4 -13.95 -7.05 18.99
CA SER A 4 -14.70 -5.87 19.43
C SER A 4 -13.96 -5.15 20.58
N GLY A 5 -13.89 -3.82 20.50
CA GLY A 5 -13.12 -2.94 21.39
C GLY A 5 -11.69 -2.64 20.93
N ASP A 6 -11.11 -3.45 20.04
CA ASP A 6 -9.79 -3.15 19.47
C ASP A 6 -9.85 -1.95 18.51
N GLY A 7 -8.72 -1.25 18.38
CA GLY A 7 -8.58 -0.06 17.54
C GLY A 7 -7.74 -0.28 16.28
N ILE A 8 -8.11 0.42 15.21
CA ILE A 8 -7.36 0.57 13.96
C ILE A 8 -7.00 2.05 13.77
N VAL A 9 -5.74 2.33 13.42
CA VAL A 9 -5.36 3.59 12.78
C VAL A 9 -5.14 3.32 11.30
N CYS A 10 -5.96 3.90 10.43
CA CYS A 10 -5.83 3.79 8.99
C CYS A 10 -5.32 5.09 8.40
N MET A 11 -4.46 5.03 7.38
CA MET A 11 -4.06 6.21 6.64
C MET A 11 -5.28 6.93 6.03
N ASP A 12 -5.27 8.26 6.04
CA ASP A 12 -6.38 9.10 5.57
C ASP A 12 -6.68 8.92 4.08
N ASP A 13 -5.63 8.79 3.29
CA ASP A 13 -5.66 8.49 1.86
C ASP A 13 -5.26 7.03 1.60
N VAL A 14 -6.27 6.21 1.33
CA VAL A 14 -6.15 4.78 1.01
C VAL A 14 -7.16 4.44 -0.07
N TYR A 15 -6.98 3.29 -0.71
CA TYR A 15 -7.96 2.75 -1.65
C TYR A 15 -9.39 2.85 -1.10
N GLY A 16 -10.31 3.37 -1.92
CA GLY A 16 -11.70 3.61 -1.50
C GLY A 16 -12.44 2.35 -1.00
N GLY A 17 -12.03 1.15 -1.43
CA GLY A 17 -12.53 -0.10 -0.87
C GLY A 17 -12.08 -0.34 0.58
N THR A 18 -10.82 -0.05 0.89
CA THR A 18 -10.24 -0.12 2.24
C THR A 18 -10.95 0.87 3.17
N ASN A 19 -11.07 2.13 2.75
CA ASN A 19 -11.78 3.16 3.50
C ASN A 19 -13.24 2.76 3.79
N ARG A 20 -13.97 2.27 2.77
CA ARG A 20 -15.37 1.83 2.91
C ARG A 20 -15.51 0.64 3.86
N TYR A 21 -14.61 -0.35 3.77
CA TYR A 21 -14.63 -1.51 4.65
C TYR A 21 -14.43 -1.08 6.11
N PHE A 22 -13.40 -0.28 6.41
CA PHE A 22 -13.13 0.12 7.78
C PHE A 22 -14.25 1.00 8.36
N ARG A 23 -14.73 2.00 7.60
CA ARG A 23 -15.78 2.92 8.08
C ARG A 23 -17.13 2.27 8.29
N ARG A 24 -17.52 1.32 7.43
CA ARG A 24 -18.90 0.79 7.43
C ARG A 24 -19.00 -0.61 8.01
N ILE A 25 -18.03 -1.48 7.72
CA ILE A 25 -18.09 -2.90 8.11
C ILE A 25 -17.35 -3.10 9.42
N ALA A 26 -16.06 -2.73 9.49
CA ALA A 26 -15.27 -2.96 10.71
C ALA A 26 -15.82 -2.19 11.92
N ALA A 27 -16.20 -0.93 11.73
CA ALA A 27 -16.85 -0.13 12.76
C ALA A 27 -18.17 -0.76 13.27
N GLY A 28 -18.98 -1.33 12.36
CA GLY A 28 -20.22 -2.04 12.72
C GLY A 28 -19.99 -3.33 13.51
N LEU A 29 -18.76 -3.89 13.48
CA LEU A 29 -18.34 -5.06 14.26
C LEU A 29 -17.69 -4.68 15.59
N GLY A 30 -17.77 -3.41 16.00
CA GLY A 30 -17.24 -2.92 17.28
C GLY A 30 -15.75 -2.60 17.28
N VAL A 31 -15.12 -2.45 16.11
CA VAL A 31 -13.72 -2.01 15.99
C VAL A 31 -13.69 -0.48 15.95
N ASP A 32 -12.87 0.15 16.81
CA ASP A 32 -12.67 1.60 16.82
C ASP A 32 -11.72 2.01 15.68
N VAL A 33 -12.25 2.65 14.64
CA VAL A 33 -11.45 3.06 13.48
C VAL A 33 -11.19 4.56 13.54
N SER A 34 -9.91 4.92 13.53
CA SER A 34 -9.43 6.29 13.36
C SER A 34 -8.65 6.44 12.07
N PHE A 35 -8.62 7.67 11.53
CA PHE A 35 -7.88 8.00 10.33
C PHE A 35 -6.85 9.09 10.63
N ALA A 36 -5.64 8.95 10.09
CA ALA A 36 -4.56 9.90 10.28
C ALA A 36 -3.74 10.06 9.00
N ASP A 37 -3.17 11.24 8.78
CA ASP A 37 -2.18 11.43 7.71
C ASP A 37 -0.84 10.84 8.17
N CYS A 38 -0.57 9.60 7.76
CA CYS A 38 0.63 8.87 8.15
C CYS A 38 1.91 9.39 7.47
N THR A 39 1.84 10.40 6.59
CA THR A 39 3.03 11.10 6.09
C THR A 39 3.68 11.98 7.17
N LYS A 40 2.95 12.21 8.27
CA LYS A 40 3.31 13.07 9.39
C LYS A 40 3.40 12.23 10.69
N PRO A 41 4.61 11.87 11.16
CA PRO A 41 4.78 11.02 12.33
C PRO A 41 4.06 11.51 13.59
N GLU A 42 3.95 12.83 13.78
CA GLU A 42 3.25 13.44 14.89
C GLU A 42 1.73 13.16 14.87
N LEU A 43 1.12 13.11 13.69
CA LEU A 43 -0.30 12.81 13.53
C LEU A 43 -0.57 11.33 13.72
N LEU A 44 0.31 10.46 13.22
CA LEU A 44 0.26 9.02 13.50
C LEU A 44 0.36 8.77 15.02
N LYS A 45 1.34 9.39 15.69
CA LYS A 45 1.52 9.25 17.14
C LYS A 45 0.29 9.70 17.93
N ALA A 46 -0.32 10.83 17.55
CA ALA A 46 -1.52 11.34 18.20
C ALA A 46 -2.75 10.45 17.98
N ALA A 47 -2.80 9.69 16.90
CA ALA A 47 -3.90 8.77 16.60
C ALA A 47 -3.78 7.41 17.31
N LEU A 48 -2.60 7.04 17.81
CA LEU A 48 -2.42 5.82 18.59
C LEU A 48 -3.13 5.92 19.95
N LYS A 49 -3.94 4.89 20.25
CA LYS A 49 -4.73 4.77 21.47
C LYS A 49 -4.32 3.51 22.25
N PRO A 50 -4.64 3.40 23.55
CA PRO A 50 -4.34 2.20 24.33
C PRO A 50 -4.94 0.91 23.75
N ASN A 51 -6.06 1.01 23.03
CA ASN A 51 -6.73 -0.11 22.37
C ASN A 51 -6.24 -0.35 20.92
N THR A 52 -5.34 0.46 20.36
CA THR A 52 -4.82 0.25 19.00
C THR A 52 -4.13 -1.11 18.90
N LYS A 53 -4.50 -1.89 17.88
CA LYS A 53 -3.92 -3.21 17.58
C LYS A 53 -3.46 -3.37 16.14
N LEU A 54 -3.86 -2.45 15.26
CA LEU A 54 -3.46 -2.46 13.87
C LEU A 54 -3.29 -1.04 13.33
N VAL A 55 -2.22 -0.85 12.55
CA VAL A 55 -1.98 0.35 11.75
C VAL A 55 -1.96 -0.06 10.27
N TRP A 56 -2.78 0.59 9.44
CA TRP A 56 -2.89 0.31 8.01
C TRP A 56 -2.40 1.50 7.20
N ILE A 57 -1.30 1.32 6.45
CA ILE A 57 -0.75 2.34 5.55
C ILE A 57 -0.73 1.83 4.10
N GLU A 58 -0.79 2.77 3.16
CA GLU A 58 -0.66 2.54 1.73
C GLU A 58 0.40 3.51 1.21
N THR A 59 1.39 3.05 0.44
CA THR A 59 2.43 3.95 -0.06
C THR A 59 3.06 3.43 -1.38
N PRO A 60 3.03 4.23 -2.45
CA PRO A 60 2.27 5.47 -2.59
C PRO A 60 0.75 5.26 -2.51
N THR A 61 0.01 6.27 -2.06
CA THR A 61 -1.45 6.19 -1.92
C THR A 61 -2.21 6.32 -3.24
N ASN A 62 -3.41 5.74 -3.30
CA ASN A 62 -4.33 5.90 -4.41
C ASN A 62 -5.51 6.84 -4.06
N PRO A 63 -5.77 7.94 -4.82
CA PRO A 63 -5.14 8.33 -6.08
C PRO A 63 -4.05 9.42 -5.95
N THR A 64 -3.84 10.01 -4.77
CA THR A 64 -3.05 11.24 -4.63
C THR A 64 -1.54 11.02 -4.55
N MET A 65 -1.09 9.77 -4.49
CA MET A 65 0.32 9.35 -4.52
C MET A 65 1.16 9.91 -3.36
N LYS A 66 0.57 10.13 -2.19
CA LYS A 66 1.33 10.43 -0.96
C LYS A 66 2.30 9.30 -0.67
N VAL A 67 3.52 9.64 -0.23
CA VAL A 67 4.54 8.67 0.14
C VAL A 67 4.75 8.69 1.65
N VAL A 68 4.73 7.51 2.25
CA VAL A 68 4.96 7.28 3.68
C VAL A 68 6.32 6.63 3.88
N ASP A 69 7.09 7.13 4.86
CA ASP A 69 8.27 6.44 5.36
C ASP A 69 7.84 5.24 6.20
N ILE A 70 7.88 4.05 5.59
CA ILE A 70 7.47 2.80 6.23
C ILE A 70 8.30 2.54 7.48
N LYS A 71 9.61 2.80 7.43
CA LYS A 71 10.49 2.50 8.55
C LYS A 71 10.20 3.40 9.74
N ALA A 72 10.11 4.71 9.51
CA ALA A 72 9.79 5.65 10.57
C ALA A 72 8.41 5.36 11.18
N CYS A 73 7.41 4.99 10.38
CA CYS A 73 6.09 4.62 10.88
C CYS A 73 6.12 3.33 11.69
N SER A 74 6.77 2.28 11.19
CA SER A 74 6.92 1.01 11.88
C SER A 74 7.64 1.17 13.22
N ASP A 75 8.79 1.85 13.22
CA ASP A 75 9.57 2.11 14.44
C ASP A 75 8.72 2.87 15.47
N LEU A 76 8.01 3.93 15.07
CA LEU A 76 7.14 4.72 15.95
C LEU A 76 6.00 3.90 16.54
N VAL A 77 5.35 3.07 15.73
CA VAL A 77 4.24 2.22 16.17
C VAL A 77 4.72 1.14 17.14
N HIS A 78 5.84 0.49 16.84
CA HIS A 78 6.40 -0.55 17.69
C HIS A 78 7.03 0.01 18.97
N GLU A 79 7.55 1.25 18.97
CA GLU A 79 7.96 1.97 20.19
C GLU A 79 6.77 2.23 21.11
N HIS A 80 5.62 2.63 20.55
CA HIS A 80 4.40 2.80 21.33
C HIS A 80 3.89 1.48 21.90
N ASN A 81 3.81 0.43 21.07
CA ASN A 81 3.48 -0.92 21.49
C ASN A 81 3.89 -1.93 20.40
N LYS A 82 4.88 -2.77 20.70
CA LYS A 82 5.40 -3.82 19.81
C LYS A 82 4.37 -4.86 19.34
N ASP A 83 3.22 -4.96 20.01
CA ASP A 83 2.16 -5.91 19.65
C ASP A 83 1.18 -5.33 18.61
N ILE A 84 1.32 -4.05 18.23
CA ILE A 84 0.53 -3.44 17.15
C ILE A 84 1.05 -3.95 15.81
N VAL A 85 0.15 -4.48 14.99
CA VAL A 85 0.47 -4.98 13.65
C VAL A 85 0.49 -3.81 12.67
N VAL A 86 1.63 -3.60 11.99
CA VAL A 86 1.76 -2.65 10.89
C VAL A 86 1.55 -3.35 9.56
N VAL A 87 0.52 -2.95 8.83
CA VAL A 87 0.18 -3.44 7.49
C VAL A 87 0.52 -2.39 6.46
N VAL A 88 1.25 -2.78 5.42
CA VAL A 88 1.50 -1.95 4.24
C VAL A 88 0.82 -2.56 3.04
N ASP A 89 -0.14 -1.85 2.47
CA ASP A 89 -0.65 -2.14 1.12
C ASP A 89 0.42 -1.70 0.10
N ASN A 90 1.04 -2.69 -0.52
CA ASN A 90 2.16 -2.56 -1.44
C ASN A 90 1.72 -2.77 -2.90
N THR A 91 0.42 -2.69 -3.17
CA THR A 91 -0.18 -2.94 -4.48
C THR A 91 0.47 -2.11 -5.60
N PHE A 92 0.70 -0.82 -5.34
CA PHE A 92 1.22 0.11 -6.35
C PHE A 92 2.68 -0.17 -6.71
N MET A 93 3.48 -0.62 -5.74
CA MET A 93 4.92 -0.83 -5.94
C MET A 93 5.24 -2.23 -6.45
N SER A 94 4.40 -3.22 -6.12
CA SER A 94 4.73 -4.65 -6.19
C SER A 94 5.95 -5.03 -5.33
N ALA A 95 6.21 -6.33 -5.23
CA ALA A 95 7.40 -6.84 -4.54
C ALA A 95 8.73 -6.47 -5.25
N TYR A 96 8.65 -5.99 -6.50
CA TYR A 96 9.82 -5.64 -7.29
C TYR A 96 10.45 -4.31 -6.85
N PHE A 97 9.65 -3.28 -6.58
CA PHE A 97 10.15 -1.94 -6.25
C PHE A 97 10.15 -1.60 -4.76
N GLN A 98 9.36 -2.28 -3.93
CA GLN A 98 9.29 -1.98 -2.50
C GLN A 98 9.13 -3.27 -1.69
N ARG A 99 9.87 -3.36 -0.57
CA ARG A 99 9.85 -4.50 0.35
C ARG A 99 9.48 -4.05 1.77
N PRO A 100 8.20 -3.83 2.08
CA PRO A 100 7.77 -3.32 3.38
C PRO A 100 8.26 -4.13 4.58
N LEU A 101 8.33 -5.46 4.47
CA LEU A 101 8.84 -6.33 5.54
C LEU A 101 10.31 -6.05 5.89
N ALA A 102 11.12 -5.63 4.90
CA ALA A 102 12.51 -5.24 5.13
C ALA A 102 12.63 -3.84 5.76
N LEU A 103 11.54 -3.07 5.75
CA LEU A 103 11.42 -1.74 6.32
C LEU A 103 10.72 -1.75 7.69
N GLY A 104 10.42 -2.92 8.27
CA GLY A 104 9.83 -3.05 9.59
C GLY A 104 8.32 -3.25 9.62
N ALA A 105 7.64 -3.39 8.48
CA ALA A 105 6.23 -3.79 8.47
C ALA A 105 6.05 -5.26 8.92
N ASP A 106 4.94 -5.57 9.57
CA ASP A 106 4.60 -6.93 9.97
C ASP A 106 3.90 -7.71 8.85
N ILE A 107 3.10 -7.01 8.04
CA ILE A 107 2.37 -7.57 6.90
C ILE A 107 2.59 -6.69 5.68
N CYS A 108 3.01 -7.32 4.58
CA CYS A 108 2.98 -6.74 3.25
C CYS A 108 1.78 -7.30 2.48
N MET A 109 0.82 -6.44 2.17
CA MET A 109 -0.44 -6.79 1.51
C MET A 109 -0.42 -6.37 0.04
N TYR A 110 -1.07 -7.15 -0.82
CA TYR A 110 -1.28 -6.81 -2.22
C TYR A 110 -2.72 -7.11 -2.65
N SER A 111 -3.28 -6.22 -3.47
CA SER A 111 -4.22 -6.61 -4.52
C SER A 111 -3.43 -7.20 -5.68
N ALA A 112 -3.35 -8.53 -5.73
CA ALA A 112 -2.65 -9.24 -6.79
C ALA A 112 -3.34 -9.08 -8.16
N THR A 113 -4.60 -8.63 -8.17
CA THR A 113 -5.34 -8.16 -9.36
C THR A 113 -4.57 -7.13 -10.19
N LYS A 114 -3.71 -6.32 -9.54
CA LYS A 114 -2.95 -5.27 -10.20
C LYS A 114 -1.63 -5.83 -10.75
N TYR A 115 -0.50 -5.33 -10.25
CA TYR A 115 0.81 -5.59 -10.84
C TYR A 115 1.33 -7.01 -10.66
N MET A 116 0.97 -7.68 -9.56
CA MET A 116 1.45 -9.04 -9.26
C MET A 116 1.02 -10.01 -10.36
N ASN A 117 -0.30 -10.11 -10.64
CA ASN A 117 -0.79 -10.82 -11.81
C ASN A 117 -0.40 -10.09 -13.11
N GLY A 118 -0.82 -8.82 -13.26
CA GLY A 118 -0.43 -7.94 -14.36
C GLY A 118 -1.09 -8.21 -15.72
N HIS A 119 -2.09 -9.09 -15.78
CA HIS A 119 -2.76 -9.50 -17.02
C HIS A 119 -4.27 -9.18 -17.03
N SER A 120 -4.76 -8.48 -16.01
CA SER A 120 -6.16 -7.99 -15.92
C SER A 120 -7.25 -9.07 -15.98
N ASP A 121 -6.90 -10.30 -15.63
CA ASP A 121 -7.74 -11.51 -15.75
C ASP A 121 -7.90 -12.30 -14.43
N VAL A 122 -7.34 -11.81 -13.32
CA VAL A 122 -7.38 -12.47 -12.00
C VAL A 122 -7.80 -11.50 -10.91
N VAL A 123 -8.71 -11.90 -10.02
CA VAL A 123 -9.02 -11.18 -8.78
C VAL A 123 -8.44 -11.94 -7.59
N MET A 124 -7.45 -11.38 -6.90
CA MET A 124 -6.75 -12.08 -5.82
C MET A 124 -6.12 -11.09 -4.84
N GLY A 125 -6.10 -11.47 -3.56
CA GLY A 125 -5.31 -10.81 -2.52
C GLY A 125 -4.12 -11.68 -2.10
N MET A 126 -3.01 -11.05 -1.71
CA MET A 126 -1.83 -11.74 -1.17
C MET A 126 -1.34 -11.05 0.09
N LEU A 127 -0.91 -11.85 1.08
CA LEU A 127 -0.26 -11.37 2.30
C LEU A 127 1.11 -12.05 2.42
N SER A 128 2.16 -11.28 2.67
CA SER A 128 3.51 -11.76 3.00
C SER A 128 3.88 -11.30 4.40
N LEU A 129 4.53 -12.15 5.18
CA LEU A 129 4.79 -11.95 6.59
C LEU A 129 5.94 -12.83 7.09
N ASN A 130 6.66 -12.37 8.12
CA ASN A 130 7.81 -13.07 8.72
C ASN A 130 7.51 -13.68 10.09
N ASN A 131 6.52 -13.17 10.82
CA ASN A 131 6.19 -13.62 12.17
C ASN A 131 5.34 -14.91 12.13
N GLU A 132 5.85 -16.01 12.68
CA GLU A 132 5.19 -17.33 12.67
C GLU A 132 3.84 -17.32 13.40
N GLY A 133 3.76 -16.72 14.59
CA GLY A 133 2.50 -16.65 15.35
C GLY A 133 1.41 -15.83 14.62
N LEU A 134 1.81 -14.75 13.93
CA LEU A 134 0.90 -13.98 13.07
C LEU A 134 0.47 -14.81 11.85
N CYS A 135 1.40 -15.57 11.25
CA CYS A 135 1.13 -16.48 10.14
C CYS A 135 0.10 -17.55 10.52
N GLU A 136 0.25 -18.19 11.68
CA GLU A 136 -0.69 -19.20 12.19
C GLU A 136 -2.09 -18.64 12.39
N ARG A 137 -2.20 -17.46 13.00
CA ARG A 137 -3.48 -16.77 13.20
C ARG A 137 -4.16 -16.43 11.87
N LEU A 138 -3.40 -15.96 10.88
CA LEU A 138 -3.94 -15.66 9.55
C LEU A 138 -4.29 -16.90 8.75
N ARG A 139 -3.51 -17.98 8.87
CA ARG A 139 -3.81 -19.29 8.24
C ARG A 139 -5.10 -19.88 8.81
N PHE A 140 -5.30 -19.81 10.13
CA PHE A 140 -6.56 -20.19 10.76
C PHE A 140 -7.74 -19.41 10.17
N LEU A 141 -7.61 -18.08 10.05
CA LEU A 141 -8.66 -17.22 9.48
C LEU A 141 -8.90 -17.50 7.99
N GLN A 142 -7.85 -17.76 7.20
CA GLN A 142 -7.98 -18.13 5.79
C GLN A 142 -8.86 -19.37 5.63
N ASN A 143 -8.62 -20.40 6.45
CA ASN A 143 -9.41 -21.63 6.45
C ASN A 143 -10.83 -21.41 6.98
N ALA A 144 -10.97 -20.70 8.10
CA ALA A 144 -12.26 -20.52 8.77
C ALA A 144 -13.22 -19.57 8.04
N LEU A 145 -12.70 -18.51 7.41
CA LEU A 145 -13.51 -17.51 6.68
C LEU A 145 -13.71 -17.88 5.20
N GLY A 146 -12.92 -18.82 4.67
CA GLY A 146 -13.07 -19.29 3.28
C GLY A 146 -12.71 -18.26 2.20
N GLY A 147 -12.01 -17.17 2.56
CA GLY A 147 -11.52 -16.15 1.63
C GLY A 147 -10.32 -16.64 0.81
N VAL A 148 -10.47 -17.77 0.11
CA VAL A 148 -9.41 -18.45 -0.65
C VAL A 148 -9.56 -18.23 -2.16
N PRO A 149 -8.47 -18.07 -2.91
CA PRO A 149 -8.52 -17.96 -4.37
C PRO A 149 -8.79 -19.31 -5.04
N SER A 150 -9.33 -19.26 -6.26
CA SER A 150 -9.39 -20.42 -7.15
C SER A 150 -7.98 -20.96 -7.44
N PRO A 151 -7.76 -22.30 -7.47
CA PRO A 151 -6.47 -22.86 -7.88
C PRO A 151 -6.06 -22.45 -9.30
N PHE A 152 -7.02 -22.21 -10.19
CA PHE A 152 -6.74 -21.74 -11.55
C PHE A 152 -6.21 -20.30 -11.54
N ASP A 153 -6.81 -19.43 -10.73
CA ASP A 153 -6.36 -18.06 -10.54
C ASP A 153 -4.96 -18.03 -9.90
N CYS A 154 -4.69 -18.93 -8.94
CA CYS A 154 -3.34 -19.13 -8.39
C CYS A 154 -2.32 -19.46 -9.47
N PHE A 155 -2.67 -20.35 -10.41
CA PHE A 155 -1.82 -20.68 -11.54
C PHE A 155 -1.59 -19.48 -12.46
N LEU A 156 -2.64 -18.74 -12.83
CA LEU A 156 -2.53 -17.56 -13.69
C LEU A 156 -1.70 -16.45 -13.05
N CYS A 157 -1.93 -16.16 -11.77
CA CYS A 157 -1.12 -15.21 -11.01
C CYS A 157 0.35 -15.65 -10.98
N ASN A 158 0.62 -16.93 -10.67
CA ASN A 158 1.98 -17.47 -10.64
C ASN A 158 2.66 -17.46 -12.01
N ARG A 159 1.89 -17.62 -13.11
CA ARG A 159 2.37 -17.40 -14.48
C ARG A 159 2.73 -15.92 -14.69
N GLY A 160 1.89 -15.00 -14.26
CA GLY A 160 2.12 -13.56 -14.35
C GLY A 160 3.36 -13.08 -13.59
N LEU A 161 3.66 -13.70 -12.44
CA LEU A 161 4.86 -13.39 -11.64
C LEU A 161 6.18 -13.65 -12.39
N LYS A 162 6.20 -14.62 -13.33
CA LYS A 162 7.40 -14.96 -14.11
C LYS A 162 7.91 -13.78 -14.94
N THR A 163 7.03 -12.89 -15.37
CA THR A 163 7.37 -11.70 -16.17
C THR A 163 7.31 -10.40 -15.37
N LEU A 164 7.11 -10.47 -14.05
CA LEU A 164 6.94 -9.29 -13.20
C LEU A 164 8.11 -8.31 -13.38
N HIS A 165 9.35 -8.77 -13.24
CA HIS A 165 10.54 -7.93 -13.40
C HIS A 165 10.59 -7.17 -14.74
N LEU A 166 10.33 -7.84 -15.87
CA LEU A 166 10.30 -7.20 -17.19
C LEU A 166 9.16 -6.18 -17.31
N ARG A 167 7.95 -6.56 -16.86
CA ARG A 167 6.76 -5.70 -16.91
C ARG A 167 6.96 -4.44 -16.07
N MET A 168 7.47 -4.61 -14.85
CA MET A 168 7.67 -3.49 -13.93
C MET A 168 8.75 -2.52 -14.44
N GLU A 169 9.84 -3.01 -15.02
CA GLU A 169 10.84 -2.16 -15.69
C GLU A 169 10.24 -1.38 -16.87
N GLN A 170 9.41 -2.02 -17.69
CA GLN A 170 8.74 -1.35 -18.80
C GLN A 170 7.70 -0.32 -18.33
N HIS A 171 6.91 -0.65 -17.30
CA HIS A 171 5.99 0.30 -16.67
C HIS A 171 6.73 1.53 -16.17
N PHE A 172 7.93 1.36 -15.60
CA PHE A 172 8.72 2.51 -15.19
C PHE A 172 9.14 3.40 -16.36
N LYS A 173 9.76 2.81 -17.38
CA LYS A 173 10.25 3.56 -18.55
C LYS A 173 9.11 4.35 -19.19
N ASN A 174 7.96 3.71 -19.39
CA ASN A 174 6.79 4.34 -19.97
C ASN A 174 6.16 5.39 -19.05
N GLY A 175 6.02 5.09 -17.75
CA GLY A 175 5.47 6.01 -16.76
C GLY A 175 6.32 7.28 -16.62
N MET A 176 7.63 7.13 -16.58
CA MET A 176 8.57 8.26 -16.53
C MET A 176 8.50 9.12 -17.81
N ALA A 177 8.43 8.49 -18.98
CA ALA A 177 8.28 9.21 -20.24
C ALA A 177 6.96 9.99 -20.29
N ALA A 178 5.85 9.37 -19.87
CA ALA A 178 4.54 10.02 -19.80
C ALA A 178 4.51 11.17 -18.79
N ALA A 179 5.09 10.98 -17.59
CA ALA A 179 5.18 12.03 -16.58
C ALA A 179 5.95 13.25 -17.11
N LYS A 180 7.14 13.04 -17.71
CA LYS A 180 7.94 14.12 -18.31
C LYS A 180 7.22 14.82 -19.46
N PHE A 181 6.49 14.07 -20.29
CA PHE A 181 5.71 14.65 -21.36
C PHE A 181 4.61 15.57 -20.81
N LEU A 182 3.89 15.13 -19.78
CA LEU A 182 2.82 15.91 -19.15
C LEU A 182 3.38 17.10 -18.36
N GLU A 183 4.52 16.97 -17.69
CA GLU A 183 5.18 18.06 -16.98
C GLU A 183 5.63 19.20 -17.91
N ALA A 184 5.90 18.89 -19.17
CA ALA A 184 6.28 19.88 -20.18
C ALA A 184 5.08 20.48 -20.92
N ASP A 185 3.86 19.97 -20.71
CA ASP A 185 2.65 20.46 -21.39
C ASP A 185 2.09 21.69 -20.64
N PRO A 186 2.01 22.87 -21.27
CA PRO A 186 1.54 24.08 -20.61
C PRO A 186 0.06 24.03 -20.16
N ARG A 187 -0.71 23.06 -20.64
CA ARG A 187 -2.11 22.84 -20.24
C ARG A 187 -2.24 22.05 -18.93
N VAL A 188 -1.15 21.40 -18.50
CA VAL A 188 -1.13 20.58 -17.30
C VAL A 188 -0.65 21.44 -16.13
N GLU A 189 -1.50 21.61 -15.12
CA GLU A 189 -1.18 22.42 -13.94
C GLU A 189 -0.10 21.74 -13.08
N ARG A 190 -0.26 20.44 -12.86
CA ARG A 190 0.61 19.66 -11.98
C ARG A 190 0.61 18.19 -12.37
N VAL A 191 1.80 17.58 -12.34
CA VAL A 191 1.98 16.13 -12.40
C VAL A 191 2.44 15.64 -11.03
N ILE A 192 1.83 14.57 -10.54
CA ILE A 192 2.27 13.89 -9.33
C ILE A 192 2.82 12.52 -9.72
N PHE A 193 4.14 12.40 -9.66
CA PHE A 193 4.87 11.17 -9.99
C PHE A 193 6.08 10.98 -9.06
N PRO A 194 6.11 9.93 -8.22
CA PRO A 194 7.18 9.72 -7.23
C PRO A 194 8.61 9.60 -7.79
N GLY A 195 8.77 9.39 -9.10
CA GLY A 195 10.08 9.30 -9.77
C GLY A 195 10.89 10.61 -9.76
N ASN A 196 10.28 11.75 -9.45
CA ASN A 196 10.92 13.06 -9.37
C ASN A 196 11.23 13.43 -7.90
N GLY A 197 12.35 12.94 -7.35
CA GLY A 197 12.99 13.51 -6.14
C GLY A 197 12.67 12.88 -4.78
N ILE A 198 11.83 11.84 -4.68
CA ILE A 198 11.38 11.25 -3.39
C ILE A 198 12.21 10.00 -2.97
N GLY A 199 13.31 9.71 -3.66
CA GLY A 199 14.07 8.45 -3.50
C GLY A 199 14.57 8.12 -2.09
N HIS A 200 14.64 9.09 -1.17
CA HIS A 200 15.10 8.91 0.20
C HIS A 200 14.03 8.38 1.17
N LEU A 201 12.74 8.61 0.93
CA LEU A 201 11.64 8.13 1.80
C LEU A 201 11.25 6.67 1.56
N LEU A 202 11.91 6.00 0.61
CA LEU A 202 11.57 4.64 0.15
C LEU A 202 12.66 3.59 0.49
N GLN A 203 13.70 3.92 1.26
CA GLN A 203 14.94 3.09 1.33
C GLN A 203 15.52 2.83 2.73
N PRO A 204 16.10 1.63 2.97
CA PRO A 204 17.27 1.45 3.83
C PRO A 204 18.58 1.74 3.05
N PRO A 205 19.65 2.20 3.71
CA PRO A 205 20.84 2.85 3.09
C PRO A 205 21.64 2.02 2.06
N ASN A 206 21.40 0.72 1.91
CA ASN A 206 22.17 -0.17 1.02
C ASN A 206 21.40 -0.65 -0.22
N CYS A 207 20.19 -0.13 -0.49
CA CYS A 207 19.39 -0.53 -1.65
C CYS A 207 19.40 0.57 -2.72
N LYS A 208 20.22 0.41 -3.77
CA LYS A 208 20.17 1.29 -4.95
C LYS A 208 18.88 1.02 -5.72
N MET A 209 17.82 1.82 -5.53
CA MET A 209 16.67 1.81 -6.45
C MET A 209 16.23 3.22 -6.85
N ASN A 210 16.22 3.43 -8.18
CA ASN A 210 15.70 4.61 -8.88
C ASN A 210 14.62 4.17 -9.89
N PHE A 211 13.56 3.46 -9.49
CA PHE A 211 12.59 2.92 -10.45
C PHE A 211 11.16 2.82 -9.83
N PHE A 212 10.11 3.17 -10.58
CA PHE A 212 8.69 3.30 -10.14
C PHE A 212 7.66 2.86 -11.21
N VAL A 213 6.36 2.89 -10.91
CA VAL A 213 5.24 2.31 -11.67
C VAL A 213 4.42 3.37 -12.43
N ALA A 214 3.80 3.03 -13.56
CA ALA A 214 3.09 3.93 -14.47
C ALA A 214 1.75 4.50 -13.93
N HIS A 215 1.67 4.94 -12.68
CA HIS A 215 0.55 5.74 -12.17
C HIS A 215 1.02 7.17 -11.94
N PHE A 216 0.29 8.11 -12.55
CA PHE A 216 0.47 9.54 -12.38
C PHE A 216 -0.91 10.18 -12.33
N TYR A 217 -1.03 11.23 -11.53
CA TYR A 217 -2.21 12.08 -11.48
C TYR A 217 -1.85 13.43 -12.09
N TYR A 218 -2.78 14.02 -12.86
CA TYR A 218 -2.62 15.36 -13.41
C TYR A 218 -3.93 16.14 -13.30
N ILE A 219 -3.80 17.46 -13.21
CA ILE A 219 -4.92 18.41 -13.12
C ILE A 219 -4.83 19.32 -14.35
N TYR A 220 -5.95 19.47 -15.07
CA TYR A 220 -6.09 20.45 -16.14
C TYR A 220 -6.67 21.74 -15.57
N ASP A 221 -6.10 22.87 -15.98
CA ASP A 221 -6.76 24.15 -15.80
C ASP A 221 -7.83 24.31 -16.90
N LEU A 222 -9.09 24.38 -16.49
CA LEU A 222 -10.25 24.59 -17.38
C LEU A 222 -10.69 26.05 -17.43
N THR A 223 -9.96 26.97 -16.78
CA THR A 223 -10.34 28.40 -16.74
C THR A 223 -10.27 29.07 -18.11
N GLU A 224 -9.56 28.49 -19.10
CA GLU A 224 -9.60 28.97 -20.50
C GLU A 224 -10.73 28.36 -21.35
N TYR A 225 -11.57 27.46 -20.79
CA TYR A 225 -12.64 26.77 -21.51
C TYR A 225 -14.06 27.14 -21.06
N PHE A 226 -14.23 28.10 -20.15
CA PHE A 226 -15.52 28.63 -19.70
C PHE A 226 -15.53 30.16 -19.61
#